data_AF-R9I328-F1
#
_entry.id   AF-R9I328-F1
#
_cell.length_a   1.000
_cell.length_b   1.000
_cell.length_c   1.000
_cell.angle_alpha   90.00
_cell.angle_beta   90.00
_cell.angle_gamma   90.00
#
_symmetry.space_group_name_H-M   'P 1'
#
loop_
_entity.id
_entity.type
_entity.pdbx_description
1 polymer ?
#
loop_
_entity_poly.entity_id
_entity_poly.type
_entity_poly.pdbx_seq_one_letter_code
_entity_poly.pdbx_strand_id
1 'polypeptide(L)' 'MSELAKSTGAIAGMDYEDKNRHRGVRHPRTAITLTEDWDLLLITVDGCRSGQSEGMNAKELTGFIVKYFSPQYALNMDG' A
#
# COMPACT_ATOMS: atom_id res chain seq x y z
N MET A 1 10.76 25.29 35.81
CA MET A 1 10.82 23.86 36.14
C MET A 1 9.41 23.26 36.12
N SER A 2 8.58 23.48 35.09
CA SER A 2 8.67 23.09 33.66
C SER A 2 8.29 21.63 33.40
N GLU A 3 7.09 21.47 32.85
CA GLU A 3 6.87 20.71 31.60
C GLU A 3 7.40 19.27 31.50
N LEU A 4 7.15 18.38 32.47
CA LEU A 4 7.57 16.97 32.32
C LEU A 4 6.50 15.91 32.56
N ALA A 5 5.21 16.26 32.56
CA ALA A 5 4.11 15.29 32.74
C ALA A 5 2.98 15.41 31.71
N LYS A 6 3.26 16.02 30.55
CA LYS A 6 2.32 16.16 29.42
C LYS A 6 2.97 15.63 28.13
N SER A 7 3.11 14.32 27.97
CA SER A 7 3.37 13.77 26.62
C SER A 7 2.97 12.31 26.36
N THR A 8 2.56 11.53 27.36
CA THR A 8 2.23 10.11 27.14
C THR A 8 0.84 9.86 26.52
N GLY A 9 0.03 10.89 26.28
CA GLY A 9 -1.29 10.76 25.66
C GLY A 9 -1.30 10.65 24.12
N ALA A 10 -0.18 10.94 23.45
CA ALA A 10 -0.12 11.00 21.98
C ALA A 10 0.21 9.66 21.30
N ILE A 11 0.55 8.61 22.06
CA ILE A 11 1.05 7.33 21.53
C ILE A 11 0.06 6.16 21.64
N ALA A 12 -1.10 6.36 22.27
CA ALA A 12 -2.13 5.32 22.40
C ALA A 12 -3.02 5.16 21.15
N GLY A 13 -2.76 5.93 20.08
CA GLY A 13 -3.64 6.07 18.93
C GLY A 13 -2.98 5.86 17.57
N MET A 14 -1.90 5.08 17.48
CA MET A 14 -1.36 4.64 16.18
C MET A 14 -2.13 3.41 15.67
N ASP A 15 -3.48 3.45 15.69
CA ASP A 15 -4.33 2.37 15.16
C ASP A 15 -4.19 2.23 13.63
N TYR A 16 -3.68 3.28 12.98
CA TYR A 16 -3.28 3.27 11.57
C TYR A 16 -2.05 2.40 11.28
N GLU A 17 -1.18 2.11 12.26
CA GLU A 17 0.08 1.39 12.02
C GLU A 17 -0.05 -0.14 12.16
N ASP A 18 -1.28 -0.64 12.28
CA ASP A 18 -1.52 -2.08 12.29
C ASP A 18 -1.24 -2.69 10.91
N LYS A 19 -0.07 -3.34 10.81
CA LYS A 19 0.41 -4.05 9.61
C LYS A 19 -0.56 -5.12 9.08
N ASN A 20 -1.52 -5.57 9.89
CA ASN A 20 -2.48 -6.59 9.48
C ASN A 20 -3.73 -5.98 8.83
N ARG A 21 -4.15 -4.76 9.21
CA ARG A 21 -5.31 -4.09 8.61
C ARG A 21 -5.09 -3.70 7.15
N HIS A 22 -3.87 -3.28 6.79
CA HIS A 22 -3.53 -2.88 5.42
C HIS A 22 -3.48 -4.01 4.38
N ARG A 23 -3.41 -5.27 4.80
CA ARG A 23 -3.25 -6.42 3.89
C ARG A 23 -4.57 -7.01 3.42
N GLY A 24 -5.63 -6.92 4.22
CA GLY A 24 -6.93 -7.53 3.92
C GLY A 24 -7.91 -6.59 3.20
N VAL A 25 -7.69 -5.29 3.26
CA VAL A 25 -8.63 -4.26 2.78
C VAL A 25 -8.15 -3.66 1.45
N ARG A 26 -9.09 -3.28 0.60
CA ARG A 26 -8.80 -2.59 -0.65
C ARG A 26 -8.54 -1.10 -0.38
N HIS A 27 -7.43 -0.63 -0.95
CA HIS A 27 -6.96 0.75 -0.86
C HIS A 27 -6.38 1.15 -2.22
N PRO A 28 -6.17 2.45 -2.49
CA PRO A 28 -5.31 2.84 -3.59
C PRO A 28 -3.92 2.25 -3.40
N ARG A 29 -3.19 2.05 -4.49
CA ARG A 29 -1.86 1.45 -4.47
C ARG A 29 -0.97 2.16 -5.45
N THR A 30 0.30 2.30 -5.10
CA THR A 30 1.35 2.53 -6.07
C THR A 30 2.37 1.40 -5.99
N ALA A 31 2.95 1.04 -7.13
CA ALA A 31 3.98 0.02 -7.20
C ALA A 31 4.96 0.33 -8.32
N ILE A 32 6.19 -0.12 -8.13
CA ILE A 32 7.21 -0.15 -9.18
C ILE A 32 7.54 -1.60 -9.50
N THR A 33 7.70 -1.90 -10.78
CA THR A 33 7.94 -3.27 -11.26
C THR A 33 8.97 -3.26 -12.39
N LEU A 34 9.83 -4.27 -12.41
CA LEU A 34 10.76 -4.53 -13.50
C LEU A 34 10.40 -5.87 -14.16
N THR A 35 10.12 -5.86 -15.46
CA THR A 35 9.78 -7.07 -16.24
C THR A 35 11.02 -7.87 -16.61
N GLU A 36 10.84 -9.07 -17.18
CA GLU A 36 11.94 -9.88 -17.75
C GLU A 36 12.69 -9.14 -18.87
N ASP A 37 11.97 -8.33 -19.65
CA ASP A 37 12.52 -7.54 -20.75
C ASP A 37 13.16 -6.22 -20.30
N TRP A 38 13.32 -6.01 -18.98
CA TRP A 38 13.88 -4.80 -18.37
C TRP A 38 13.03 -3.52 -18.54
N ASP A 39 11.74 -3.66 -18.81
CA ASP A 39 10.82 -2.54 -18.79
C ASP A 39 10.49 -2.13 -17.34
N LEU A 40 10.64 -0.85 -17.04
CA LEU A 40 10.26 -0.27 -15.76
C LEU A 40 8.80 0.19 -15.80
N LEU A 41 7.95 -0.47 -15.03
CA LEU A 41 6.54 -0.11 -14.89
C LEU A 41 6.32 0.70 -13.61
N LEU A 42 5.70 1.87 -13.77
CA LEU A 42 5.17 2.69 -12.68
C LEU A 42 3.66 2.50 -12.66
N ILE A 43 3.16 1.86 -11.60
CA ILE A 43 1.77 1.42 -11.52
C ILE A 43 1.05 2.23 -10.46
N THR A 44 -0.10 2.79 -10.82
CA THR A 44 -1.05 3.44 -9.90
C THR A 44 -2.40 2.75 -9.99
N VAL A 45 -2.99 2.45 -8.84
CA VAL A 45 -4.35 1.92 -8.70
C VAL A 45 -5.14 2.92 -7.87
N ASP A 46 -6.15 3.53 -8.48
CA ASP A 46 -7.10 4.39 -7.76
C ASP A 46 -7.89 3.56 -6.72
N GLY A 47 -8.37 4.17 -5.64
CA GLY A 47 -9.15 3.47 -4.63
C GLY A 47 -10.09 4.38 -3.83
N CYS A 48 -10.81 3.78 -2.89
CA CYS A 48 -11.76 4.47 -1.99
C CYS A 48 -12.89 5.24 -2.70
N ARG A 49 -13.27 4.84 -3.93
CA ARG A 49 -14.38 5.43 -4.69
C ARG A 49 -15.41 4.37 -5.04
N SER A 50 -16.46 4.28 -4.23
CA SER A 50 -17.43 3.19 -4.38
C SER A 50 -18.12 3.21 -5.75
N GLY A 51 -18.17 2.04 -6.39
CA GLY A 51 -18.74 1.89 -7.73
C GLY A 51 -17.90 2.48 -8.88
N GLN A 52 -16.72 3.04 -8.58
CA GLN A 52 -15.79 3.58 -9.59
C GLN A 52 -14.42 2.90 -9.50
N SER A 53 -13.77 2.98 -8.33
CA SER A 53 -12.55 2.26 -8.03
C SER A 53 -12.47 1.97 -6.53
N GLU A 54 -12.66 0.69 -6.19
CA GLU A 54 -12.55 0.23 -4.80
C GLU A 54 -11.09 0.07 -4.36
N GLY A 55 -10.13 0.09 -5.30
CA GLY A 55 -8.72 -0.19 -5.06
C GLY A 55 -8.40 -1.68 -5.07
N MET A 56 -7.21 -2.02 -4.57
CA MET A 56 -6.73 -3.39 -4.46
C MET A 56 -6.11 -3.64 -3.09
N ASN A 57 -6.35 -4.83 -2.54
CA ASN A 57 -5.53 -5.32 -1.44
C ASN A 57 -4.16 -5.78 -1.97
N ALA A 58 -3.21 -6.03 -1.07
CA ALA A 58 -1.84 -6.40 -1.47
C ALA A 58 -1.80 -7.68 -2.32
N LYS A 59 -2.63 -8.67 -2.02
CA LYS A 59 -2.69 -9.94 -2.74
C LYS A 59 -3.26 -9.78 -4.15
N GLU A 60 -4.29 -8.96 -4.30
CA GLU A 60 -4.90 -8.61 -5.59
C GLU A 60 -3.89 -7.88 -6.48
N LEU A 61 -3.16 -6.90 -5.95
CA LEU A 61 -2.12 -6.19 -6.68
C LEU A 61 -0.99 -7.14 -7.11
N THR A 62 -0.48 -7.99 -6.20
CA THR A 62 0.54 -8.99 -6.55
C THR A 62 0.05 -9.93 -7.65
N GLY A 63 -1.17 -10.45 -7.53
CA GLY A 63 -1.76 -11.33 -8.53
C GLY A 63 -1.94 -10.65 -9.89
N PHE A 64 -2.36 -9.39 -9.90
CA PHE A 64 -2.45 -8.57 -11.11
C PHE A 64 -1.08 -8.41 -11.78
N ILE A 65 -0.06 -8.01 -11.02
CA ILE A 65 1.28 -7.79 -11.59
C ILE A 65 1.86 -9.08 -12.16
N VAL A 66 1.80 -10.19 -11.39
CA VAL A 66 2.30 -11.50 -11.82
C VAL A 66 1.57 -12.01 -13.06
N LYS A 67 0.24 -11.84 -13.14
CA LYS A 67 -0.57 -12.38 -14.23
C LYS A 67 -0.30 -11.69 -15.57
N TYR A 68 -0.06 -10.38 -15.57
CA TYR A 68 -0.06 -9.59 -16.80
C TYR A 68 1.32 -9.09 -17.24
N PHE A 69 2.30 -9.03 -16.33
CA PHE A 69 3.57 -8.38 -16.62
C PHE A 69 4.82 -9.23 -16.36
N SER A 70 4.66 -10.49 -15.91
CA SER A 70 5.78 -11.42 -15.64
C SER A 70 6.97 -10.72 -14.95
N PRO A 71 6.78 -10.19 -13.73
CA PRO A 71 7.78 -9.35 -13.08
C PRO A 71 8.99 -10.17 -12.62
N GLN A 72 10.20 -9.64 -12.82
CA GLN A 72 11.39 -10.12 -12.11
C GLN A 72 11.41 -9.58 -10.68
N TYR A 73 11.07 -8.30 -10.53
CA TYR A 73 11.04 -7.60 -9.24
C TYR A 73 9.82 -6.69 -9.17
N ALA A 74 9.21 -6.60 -7.99
CA ALA A 74 8.14 -5.65 -7.72
C ALA A 74 8.26 -5.14 -6.28
N LEU A 75 8.01 -3.84 -6.10
CA LEU A 75 7.98 -3.19 -4.79
C LEU A 75 6.69 -2.40 -4.66
N ASN A 76 5.91 -2.72 -3.63
CA ASN A 76 4.76 -1.91 -3.26
C ASN A 76 5.24 -0.63 -2.59
N MET A 77 4.70 0.50 -3.05
CA MET A 77 5.01 1.84 -2.59
C MET A 77 3.80 2.39 -1.82
N ASP A 78 3.92 3.62 -1.33
CA ASP A 78 2.85 4.29 -0.58
C ASP A 78 1.58 4.46 -1.45
N GLY A 79 0.40 4.28 -0.88
CA GLY A 79 -0.86 4.24 -1.63
C GLY A 79 -2.07 4.51 -0.77
#